data_AF-A0A962GKA4-F1
#
_entry.id   AF-A0A962GKA4-F1
#
_cell.length_a   1.000
_cell.length_b   1.000
_cell.length_c   1.000
_cell.angle_alpha   90.00
_cell.angle_beta   90.00
_cell.angle_gamma   90.00
#
_symmetry.space_group_name_H-M   'P 1'
#
loop_
_entity.id
_entity.type
_entity.pdbx_description
1 polymer ?
#
loop_
_entity_poly.entity_id
_entity_poly.type
_entity_poly.pdbx_seq_one_letter_code
_entity_poly.pdbx_strand_id
1 'polypeptide(L)'
;MKTIIKITALAGFLFSASSFARFSCDDLDDMAASLDDMAYEFERVDEQDIDRRTDRALRELVEALNLVAQVENDMRLTTWIRNLQIAFEDKDKDDFEEALDDIIDRMDDLYERDCER
;
A
#
# COMPACT_ATOMS: atom_id res chain seq x y z
N MET A 1 55.37 12.18 34.86
CA MET A 1 54.84 12.85 33.66
C MET A 1 54.11 11.78 32.85
N LYS A 2 52.80 11.96 32.62
CA LYS A 2 51.88 10.90 32.16
C LYS A 2 51.96 10.71 30.65
N THR A 3 52.22 9.47 30.22
CA THR A 3 52.20 9.00 28.83
C THR A 3 50.75 9.01 28.33
N ILE A 4 50.46 9.74 27.25
CA ILE A 4 49.13 9.82 26.64
C ILE A 4 49.03 8.74 25.56
N ILE A 5 48.25 7.70 25.82
CA ILE A 5 47.92 6.65 24.85
C ILE A 5 46.79 7.20 23.96
N LYS A 6 47.06 7.42 22.68
CA LYS A 6 46.04 7.74 21.67
C LYS A 6 45.44 6.44 21.15
N ILE A 7 44.24 6.10 21.60
CA ILE A 7 43.44 5.01 21.01
C ILE A 7 42.51 5.65 19.99
N THR A 8 42.91 5.59 18.71
CA THR A 8 42.06 5.98 17.59
C THR A 8 41.17 4.78 17.26
N ALA A 9 39.98 4.74 17.85
CA ALA A 9 38.95 3.75 17.52
C ALA A 9 38.36 4.11 16.15
N LEU A 10 38.83 3.42 15.11
CA LEU A 10 38.24 3.44 13.77
C LEU A 10 36.97 2.58 13.80
N ALA A 11 35.88 3.11 14.33
CA ALA A 11 34.57 2.48 14.24
C ALA A 11 34.04 2.70 12.82
N GLY A 12 34.24 1.68 11.96
CA GLY A 12 33.66 1.62 10.63
C GLY A 12 32.14 1.63 10.72
N PHE A 13 31.54 2.78 10.42
CA PHE A 13 30.12 2.93 10.22
C PHE A 13 29.79 2.24 8.90
N LEU A 14 29.29 1.00 8.97
CA LEU A 14 28.70 0.31 7.83
C LEU A 14 27.40 1.04 7.49
N PHE A 15 27.50 2.01 6.58
CA PHE A 15 26.35 2.58 5.90
C PHE A 15 25.80 1.51 4.94
N SER A 16 24.91 0.67 5.44
CA SER A 16 24.04 -0.12 4.58
C SER A 16 23.18 0.88 3.81
N ALA A 17 23.48 1.06 2.53
CA ALA A 17 22.62 1.78 1.61
C ALA A 17 21.32 0.98 1.48
N SER A 18 20.32 1.32 2.28
CA SER A 18 18.95 0.87 2.06
C SER A 18 18.51 1.46 0.73
N SER A 19 18.60 0.68 -0.34
CA SER A 19 17.82 0.93 -1.54
C SER A 19 16.37 0.76 -1.14
N PHE A 20 15.71 1.86 -0.78
CA PHE A 20 14.27 1.88 -0.66
C PHE A 20 13.75 1.49 -2.04
N ALA A 21 13.24 0.26 -2.17
CA ALA A 21 12.43 -0.08 -3.32
C ALA A 21 11.33 0.98 -3.38
N ARG A 22 11.09 1.55 -4.55
CA ARG A 22 9.96 2.42 -4.82
C ARG A 22 9.24 1.82 -6.00
N PHE A 23 7.92 1.86 -5.97
CA PHE A 23 7.12 1.51 -7.13
C PHE A 23 7.37 2.52 -8.25
N SER A 24 7.25 2.09 -9.50
CA SER A 24 7.29 3.04 -10.61
C SER A 24 5.98 3.83 -10.67
N CYS A 25 6.02 5.01 -11.29
CA CYS A 25 4.82 5.83 -11.48
C CYS A 25 3.73 5.09 -12.24
N ASP A 26 4.13 4.34 -13.27
CA ASP A 26 3.23 3.50 -14.05
C ASP A 26 2.58 2.43 -13.17
N ASP A 27 3.33 1.79 -12.25
CA ASP A 27 2.75 0.80 -11.34
C ASP A 27 1.74 1.43 -10.36
N LEU A 28 2.03 2.62 -9.84
CA LEU A 28 1.14 3.33 -8.90
C LEU A 28 -0.17 3.76 -9.59
N ASP A 29 -0.07 4.30 -10.81
CA ASP A 29 -1.21 4.73 -11.65
C ASP A 29 -2.07 3.53 -12.06
N ASP A 30 -1.46 2.44 -12.53
CA ASP A 30 -2.17 1.21 -12.92
C ASP A 30 -2.93 0.60 -11.73
N MET A 31 -2.38 0.69 -10.51
CA MET A 31 -3.08 0.23 -9.30
C MET A 31 -4.24 1.14 -8.92
N ALA A 32 -4.07 2.46 -8.95
CA ALA A 32 -5.16 3.42 -8.70
C ALA A 32 -6.32 3.20 -9.68
N ALA A 33 -6.03 3.08 -10.98
CA ALA A 33 -7.04 2.78 -11.99
C ALA A 33 -7.73 1.42 -11.77
N SER A 34 -7.00 0.40 -11.33
CA SER A 34 -7.58 -0.90 -11.00
C SER A 34 -8.53 -0.85 -9.79
N LEU A 35 -8.24 0.03 -8.83
CA LEU A 35 -9.11 0.28 -7.67
C LEU A 35 -10.39 1.00 -8.08
N ASP A 36 -10.27 2.03 -8.92
CA ASP A 36 -11.42 2.76 -9.48
C ASP A 36 -12.35 1.83 -10.28
N ASP A 37 -11.77 0.99 -11.15
CA ASP A 37 -12.54 0.00 -11.91
C ASP A 37 -13.26 -0.98 -10.97
N MET A 38 -12.61 -1.39 -9.88
CA MET A 38 -13.24 -2.24 -8.87
C MET A 38 -14.37 -1.52 -8.13
N ALA A 39 -14.21 -0.25 -7.77
CA ALA A 39 -15.26 0.54 -7.12
C ALA A 39 -16.50 0.58 -8.02
N TYR A 40 -16.29 0.85 -9.31
CA TYR A 40 -17.34 0.90 -10.32
C TYR A 40 -18.06 -0.44 -10.51
N GLU A 41 -17.32 -1.54 -10.55
CA GLU A 41 -17.93 -2.87 -10.67
C GLU A 41 -18.69 -3.25 -9.39
N PHE A 42 -18.15 -2.93 -8.21
CA PHE A 42 -18.78 -3.25 -6.93
C PHE A 42 -20.07 -2.46 -6.69
N GLU A 43 -20.12 -1.18 -7.11
CA GLU A 43 -21.35 -0.39 -7.09
C GLU A 43 -22.53 -1.08 -7.80
N ARG A 44 -22.22 -1.85 -8.87
CA ARG A 44 -23.17 -2.47 -9.79
C ARG A 44 -23.53 -3.91 -9.43
N VAL A 45 -22.81 -4.52 -8.51
CA VAL A 45 -23.08 -5.88 -8.01
C VAL A 45 -24.14 -5.80 -6.92
N ASP A 46 -25.27 -6.50 -7.10
CA ASP A 46 -26.26 -6.70 -6.04
C ASP A 46 -25.60 -7.46 -4.86
N GLU A 47 -25.97 -7.20 -3.61
CA GLU A 47 -25.42 -7.83 -2.37
C GLU A 47 -25.32 -9.38 -2.42
N GLN A 48 -26.07 -10.02 -3.32
CA GLN A 48 -26.13 -11.46 -3.50
C GLN A 48 -25.19 -12.02 -4.58
N ASP A 49 -24.60 -11.18 -5.44
CA ASP A 49 -23.84 -11.58 -6.64
C ASP A 49 -22.32 -11.43 -6.50
N ILE A 50 -21.80 -11.13 -5.30
CA ILE A 50 -20.35 -11.20 -5.01
C ILE A 50 -19.88 -12.65 -5.19
N ASP A 51 -19.39 -12.95 -6.39
CA ASP A 51 -19.03 -14.28 -6.84
C ASP A 51 -17.54 -14.60 -6.56
N ARG A 52 -17.12 -15.82 -6.95
CA ARG A 52 -15.72 -16.29 -6.81
C ARG A 52 -14.71 -15.52 -7.69
N ARG A 53 -15.14 -14.84 -8.76
CA ARG A 53 -14.25 -14.03 -9.60
C ARG A 53 -13.93 -12.71 -8.89
N THR A 54 -14.94 -12.10 -8.27
CA THR A 54 -14.79 -10.90 -7.44
C THR A 54 -13.82 -11.17 -6.29
N ASP A 55 -13.97 -12.31 -5.62
CA ASP A 55 -13.07 -12.78 -4.55
C ASP A 55 -11.60 -12.92 -4.99
N ARG A 56 -11.35 -13.43 -6.21
CA ARG A 56 -9.98 -13.56 -6.73
C ARG A 56 -9.36 -12.21 -7.05
N ALA A 57 -10.09 -11.35 -7.76
CA ALA A 57 -9.61 -10.02 -8.14
C ALA A 57 -9.26 -9.20 -6.89
N LEU A 58 -10.15 -9.22 -5.89
CA LEU A 58 -9.90 -8.57 -4.61
C LEU A 58 -8.66 -9.12 -3.92
N ARG A 59 -8.46 -10.45 -3.92
CA ARG A 59 -7.27 -11.05 -3.29
C ARG A 59 -5.97 -10.61 -3.97
N GLU A 60 -5.93 -10.63 -5.30
CA GLU A 60 -4.74 -10.21 -6.06
C GLU A 60 -4.42 -8.73 -5.83
N LEU A 61 -5.45 -7.87 -5.80
CA LEU A 61 -5.31 -6.46 -5.46
C LEU A 61 -4.79 -6.26 -4.03
N VAL A 62 -5.41 -6.93 -3.04
CA VAL A 62 -4.98 -6.84 -1.64
C VAL A 62 -3.53 -7.29 -1.47
N GLU A 63 -3.08 -8.31 -2.19
CA GLU A 63 -1.67 -8.72 -2.20
C GLU A 63 -0.76 -7.60 -2.74
N ALA A 64 -1.13 -6.96 -3.84
CA ALA A 64 -0.39 -5.83 -4.41
C ALA A 64 -0.34 -4.64 -3.45
N LEU A 65 -1.47 -4.22 -2.89
CA LEU A 65 -1.54 -3.12 -1.92
C LEU A 65 -0.73 -3.40 -0.65
N ASN A 66 -0.70 -4.65 -0.17
CA ASN A 66 0.13 -5.04 0.96
C ASN A 66 1.63 -4.90 0.64
N LEU A 67 2.04 -5.12 -0.61
CA LEU A 67 3.42 -4.87 -1.03
C LEU A 67 3.73 -3.37 -1.03
N VAL A 68 2.82 -2.53 -1.53
CA VAL A 68 2.94 -1.05 -1.47
C VAL A 68 3.08 -0.59 -0.02
N ALA A 69 2.16 -1.00 0.85
CA ALA A 69 2.17 -0.62 2.26
C ALA A 69 3.47 -1.02 2.96
N GLN A 70 4.01 -2.21 2.66
CA GLN A 70 5.30 -2.66 3.20
C GLN A 70 6.47 -1.83 2.70
N VAL A 71 6.50 -1.53 1.39
CA VAL A 71 7.57 -0.77 0.75
C VAL A 71 7.59 0.68 1.24
N GLU A 72 6.42 1.30 1.35
CA GLU A 72 6.22 2.66 1.85
C GLU A 72 6.28 2.76 3.38
N ASN A 73 6.30 1.61 4.09
CA ASN A 73 6.15 1.52 5.54
C ASN A 73 4.92 2.30 6.03
N ASP A 74 3.79 2.13 5.32
CA ASP A 74 2.56 2.87 5.51
C ASP A 74 1.55 2.08 6.35
N MET A 75 1.48 2.45 7.64
CA MET A 75 0.54 1.83 8.57
C MET A 75 -0.92 2.18 8.28
N ARG A 76 -1.21 3.35 7.71
CA ARG A 76 -2.59 3.74 7.39
C ARG A 76 -3.11 2.91 6.23
N LEU A 77 -2.31 2.79 5.17
CA LEU A 77 -2.62 1.93 4.03
C LEU A 77 -2.84 0.48 4.47
N THR A 78 -1.98 -0.04 5.37
CA THR A 78 -2.17 -1.38 5.96
C THR A 78 -3.53 -1.52 6.69
N THR A 79 -3.96 -0.50 7.42
CA THR A 79 -5.26 -0.49 8.11
C THR A 79 -6.42 -0.47 7.12
N TRP A 80 -6.37 0.37 6.10
CA TRP A 80 -7.43 0.49 5.11
C TRP A 80 -7.58 -0.78 4.26
N ILE A 81 -6.47 -1.40 3.84
CA ILE A 81 -6.49 -2.72 3.18
C ILE A 81 -7.20 -3.75 4.05
N ARG A 82 -6.94 -3.76 5.36
CA ARG A 82 -7.60 -4.68 6.28
C ARG A 82 -9.09 -4.39 6.41
N ASN A 83 -9.48 -3.11 6.48
CA ASN A 83 -10.89 -2.73 6.54
C ASN A 83 -11.63 -3.17 5.27
N LEU A 84 -11.02 -2.97 4.09
CA LEU A 84 -11.56 -3.43 2.80
C LEU A 84 -11.85 -4.95 2.82
N GLN A 85 -10.89 -5.75 3.33
CA GLN A 85 -11.08 -7.19 3.45
C GLN A 85 -12.21 -7.57 4.40
N ILE A 86 -12.30 -6.92 5.56
CA ILE A 86 -13.36 -7.17 6.55
C ILE A 86 -14.72 -6.81 5.96
N ALA A 87 -14.84 -5.63 5.37
CA ALA A 87 -16.09 -5.17 4.75
C ALA A 87 -16.56 -6.11 3.63
N PHE A 88 -15.63 -6.61 2.81
CA PHE A 88 -15.94 -7.61 1.81
C PHE A 88 -16.44 -8.93 2.41
N GLU A 89 -15.78 -9.43 3.45
CA GLU A 89 -16.19 -10.67 4.15
C GLU A 89 -17.57 -10.53 4.81
N ASP A 90 -17.84 -9.36 5.40
CA ASP A 90 -19.11 -9.03 6.06
C ASP A 90 -20.21 -8.62 5.08
N LYS A 91 -19.86 -8.43 3.79
CA LYS A 91 -20.73 -7.88 2.74
C LYS A 91 -21.30 -6.50 3.07
N ASP A 92 -20.53 -5.72 3.82
CA ASP A 92 -20.87 -4.34 4.14
C ASP A 92 -20.40 -3.44 3.00
N LYS A 93 -21.35 -3.02 2.17
CA LYS A 93 -21.05 -2.22 0.97
C LYS A 93 -20.53 -0.83 1.34
N ASP A 94 -21.12 -0.19 2.34
CA ASP A 94 -20.76 1.16 2.74
C ASP A 94 -19.33 1.19 3.31
N ASP A 95 -19.00 0.23 4.19
CA ASP A 95 -17.64 0.11 4.74
C ASP A 95 -16.61 -0.32 3.66
N PHE A 96 -17.04 -1.06 2.63
CA PHE A 96 -16.16 -1.47 1.53
C PHE A 96 -15.81 -0.27 0.65
N GLU A 97 -16.82 0.54 0.28
CA GLU A 97 -16.63 1.77 -0.49
C GLU A 97 -15.75 2.77 0.29
N GLU A 98 -16.01 3.01 1.58
CA GLU A 98 -15.18 3.92 2.40
C GLU A 98 -13.72 3.47 2.46
N ALA A 99 -13.46 2.17 2.67
CA ALA A 99 -12.11 1.65 2.71
C ALA A 99 -11.40 1.72 1.34
N LEU A 100 -12.15 1.57 0.25
CA LEU A 100 -11.62 1.64 -1.11
C LEU A 100 -11.22 3.07 -1.48
N ASP A 101 -12.08 4.04 -1.18
CA ASP A 101 -11.82 5.48 -1.38
C ASP A 101 -10.57 5.92 -0.61
N ASP A 102 -10.45 5.54 0.67
CA ASP A 102 -9.28 5.82 1.49
C ASP A 102 -7.97 5.24 0.90
N ILE A 103 -8.04 4.09 0.22
CA ILE A 103 -6.90 3.48 -0.45
C ILE A 103 -6.56 4.26 -1.73
N ILE A 104 -7.55 4.61 -2.55
CA ILE A 104 -7.36 5.36 -3.80
C ILE A 104 -6.71 6.71 -3.51
N ASP A 105 -7.28 7.49 -2.59
CA ASP A 105 -6.72 8.78 -2.16
C ASP A 105 -5.25 8.64 -1.73
N ARG A 106 -4.92 7.52 -1.08
CA ARG A 106 -3.54 7.27 -0.65
C ARG A 106 -2.61 6.90 -1.79
N MET A 107 -3.10 6.17 -2.79
CA MET A 107 -2.33 5.85 -3.98
C MET A 107 -2.02 7.11 -4.79
N ASP A 108 -3.00 8.00 -4.93
CA ASP A 108 -2.85 9.30 -5.58
C ASP A 108 -1.81 10.17 -4.86
N ASP A 109 -1.89 10.27 -3.53
CA ASP A 109 -0.88 10.94 -2.69
C ASP A 109 0.55 10.43 -2.96
N LEU A 110 0.70 9.10 -3.11
CA LEU A 110 2.00 8.48 -3.39
C LEU A 110 2.49 8.80 -4.79
N TYR A 111 1.57 8.78 -5.76
CA TYR A 111 1.85 9.16 -7.15
C TYR A 111 2.27 10.63 -7.23
N GLU A 112 1.50 11.57 -6.70
CA GLU A 112 1.82 13.00 -6.68
C GLU A 112 3.21 13.26 -6.07
N ARG A 113 3.52 12.59 -4.96
CA ARG A 113 4.80 12.72 -4.26
C ARG A 113 6.00 12.28 -5.10
N ASP A 114 5.87 11.16 -5.80
CA ASP A 114 6.98 10.49 -6.47
C ASP A 114 7.08 10.82 -7.97
N CYS A 115 6.00 11.29 -8.60
CA CYS A 115 5.85 11.39 -10.06
C CYS A 115 5.59 12.80 -10.58
N GLU A 116 4.82 13.64 -9.88
CA GLU A 116 4.37 14.94 -10.39
C GLU A 116 5.13 16.17 -9.85
N ARG A 117 6.47 16.12 -9.83
CA ARG A 117 7.30 17.27 -9.38
C ARG A 117 7.36 18.47 -10.31
#